data_AF-A0AAU7RKA0-F1
#
_entry.id   AF-A0AAU7RKA0-F1
#
_cell.length_a   1.000
_cell.length_b   1.000
_cell.length_c   1.000
_cell.angle_alpha   90.00
_cell.angle_beta   90.00
_cell.angle_gamma   90.00
#
_symmetry.space_group_name_H-M   'P 1'
#
loop_
_entity.id
_entity.type
_entity.pdbx_description
1 polymer ?
#
loop_
_entity_poly.entity_id
_entity_poly.type
_entity_poly.pdbx_seq_one_letter_code
_entity_poly.pdbx_strand_id
1 'polypeptide(L)'
;MKWVNDGCPGSTFEGYSHRIAARALADDRYITITGKGPTWTAKITQQGVELLKSINDSDANNHTRQSEAELFIERLIAAGGVLEVDGGYQHAAANDALIRDVMKSALRPKGYKLEITSVGSWQRPKYEARWARHFPDDVDERPVPIPDSVGKHHPVAKVFRDCTSGVSKEHVARAARLLHALATESTGRGYEVTLPSSHKRTDTRRPTTLDGDIAITIGTTTVPLSMRELPPNGGAARPYIPKYNPRNQSWTLVNNTDFVSTGRLQLDLTQKYSTNGRQERFRDGKRQQLDAALPGILREIEIQHLENEWKREQARLKEEETQRRWEAAMKRARIQILVG
;
A
#
# COMPACT_ATOMS: atom_id res chain seq x y z
N MET A 1 -9.63 29.54 14.51
CA MET A 1 -10.35 30.76 14.94
C MET A 1 -11.25 30.54 16.16
N LYS A 2 -11.91 29.38 16.30
CA LYS A 2 -12.71 29.00 17.47
C LYS A 2 -12.04 29.25 18.83
N TRP A 3 -10.74 28.98 18.94
CA TRP A 3 -9.95 29.25 20.15
C TRP A 3 -9.88 30.73 20.59
N VAL A 4 -10.00 31.70 19.65
CA VAL A 4 -10.09 33.14 19.98
C VAL A 4 -11.50 33.49 20.45
N ASN A 5 -12.52 32.87 19.83
CA ASN A 5 -13.92 33.02 20.24
C ASN A 5 -14.15 32.45 21.66
N ASP A 6 -13.46 31.38 22.01
CA ASP A 6 -13.58 30.70 23.31
C ASP A 6 -12.71 31.36 24.41
N GLY A 7 -12.20 32.57 24.17
CA GLY A 7 -11.52 33.38 25.19
C GLY A 7 -10.00 33.19 25.31
N CYS A 8 -9.34 32.58 24.32
CA CYS A 8 -7.87 32.42 24.26
C CYS A 8 -7.29 31.75 25.53
N PRO A 9 -7.53 30.43 25.73
CA PRO A 9 -7.04 29.72 26.91
C PRO A 9 -5.51 29.78 27.01
N GLY A 10 -5.00 30.35 28.11
CA GLY A 10 -3.58 30.70 28.27
C GLY A 10 -2.60 29.52 28.33
N SER A 11 -3.09 28.28 28.39
CA SER A 11 -2.29 27.06 28.53
C SER A 11 -2.28 26.16 27.30
N THR A 12 -2.98 26.50 26.21
CA THR A 12 -3.19 25.57 25.08
C THR A 12 -2.14 25.71 23.98
N PHE A 13 -1.34 26.77 23.96
CA PHE A 13 -0.44 27.05 22.84
C PHE A 13 1.00 27.31 23.30
N GLU A 14 1.89 26.35 23.03
CA GLU A 14 3.34 26.53 23.17
C GLU A 14 3.93 27.22 21.93
N GLY A 15 4.95 28.07 22.12
CA GLY A 15 5.72 28.71 21.05
C GLY A 15 5.03 29.91 20.37
N TYR A 16 5.52 30.31 19.18
CA TYR A 16 5.11 31.55 18.49
C TYR A 16 4.02 31.34 17.40
N SER A 17 3.65 30.09 17.12
CA SER A 17 2.75 29.70 16.01
C SER A 17 1.36 30.31 16.11
N HIS A 18 0.78 30.34 17.32
CA HIS A 18 -0.55 30.88 17.58
C HIS A 18 -0.61 32.41 17.36
N ARG A 19 0.51 33.13 17.53
CA ARG A 19 0.60 34.58 17.25
C ARG A 19 0.65 34.87 15.76
N ILE A 20 1.37 34.04 14.98
CA ILE A 20 1.38 34.13 13.52
C ILE A 20 -0.02 33.88 12.98
N ALA A 21 -0.69 32.83 13.47
CA ALA A 21 -2.07 32.53 13.09
C ALA A 21 -3.04 33.65 13.48
N ALA A 22 -2.90 34.22 14.68
CA ALA A 22 -3.69 35.37 15.10
C ALA A 22 -3.45 36.58 14.19
N ARG A 23 -2.19 36.86 13.85
CA ARG A 23 -1.84 38.00 12.99
C ARG A 23 -2.44 37.87 11.60
N ALA A 24 -2.36 36.69 10.98
CA ALA A 24 -3.01 36.43 9.69
C ALA A 24 -4.53 36.67 9.76
N LEU A 25 -5.20 36.15 10.79
CA LEU A 25 -6.63 36.38 11.01
C LEU A 25 -6.98 37.85 11.29
N ALA A 26 -6.05 38.63 11.84
CA ALA A 26 -6.23 40.04 12.09
C ALA A 26 -6.05 40.88 10.83
N ASP A 27 -5.10 40.52 9.96
CA ASP A 27 -4.90 41.16 8.66
C ASP A 27 -6.14 40.98 7.76
N ASP A 28 -6.81 39.82 7.86
CA ASP A 28 -8.09 39.54 7.19
C ASP A 28 -9.32 40.13 7.91
N ARG A 29 -9.12 40.90 8.99
CA ARG A 29 -10.16 41.57 9.81
C ARG A 29 -11.13 40.65 10.55
N TYR A 30 -10.82 39.36 10.67
CA TYR A 30 -11.64 38.41 11.41
C TYR A 30 -11.41 38.47 12.93
N ILE A 31 -10.23 38.91 13.38
CA ILE A 31 -9.97 39.22 14.79
C ILE A 31 -9.29 40.58 14.95
N THR A 32 -9.30 41.11 16.17
CA THR A 32 -8.53 42.29 16.58
C THR A 32 -7.49 41.87 17.61
N ILE A 33 -6.28 42.41 17.48
CA ILE A 33 -5.17 42.14 18.40
C ILE A 33 -4.80 43.43 19.12
N THR A 34 -4.66 43.37 20.44
CA THR A 34 -4.18 44.48 21.27
C THR A 34 -3.06 44.02 22.20
N GLY A 35 -2.22 44.95 22.66
CA GLY A 35 -1.08 44.64 23.54
C GLY A 35 0.21 44.25 22.79
N LYS A 36 1.29 44.00 23.54
CA LYS A 36 2.62 43.65 22.99
C LYS A 36 3.29 42.59 23.88
N GLY A 37 4.09 41.71 23.27
CA GLY A 37 4.90 40.73 24.01
C GLY A 37 4.03 39.76 24.82
N PRO A 38 4.27 39.55 26.13
CA PRO A 38 3.50 38.62 26.95
C PRO A 38 2.07 39.09 27.27
N THR A 39 1.75 40.37 27.10
CA THR A 39 0.41 40.94 27.41
C THR A 39 -0.49 41.10 26.19
N TRP A 40 -0.16 40.45 25.08
CA TRP A 40 -0.98 40.50 23.87
C TRP A 40 -2.31 39.75 24.11
N THR A 41 -3.41 40.28 23.55
CA THR A 41 -4.74 39.66 23.60
C THR A 41 -5.39 39.73 22.23
N ALA A 42 -6.29 38.79 21.94
CA ALA A 42 -7.04 38.74 20.69
C ALA A 42 -8.54 38.67 20.99
N LYS A 43 -9.35 39.43 20.23
CA LYS A 43 -10.81 39.39 20.29
C LYS A 43 -11.39 39.17 18.89
N ILE A 44 -12.37 38.28 18.78
CA ILE A 44 -13.05 38.04 17.51
C ILE A 44 -13.89 39.26 17.09
N THR A 45 -13.91 39.59 15.80
CA THR A 45 -14.77 40.65 15.26
C THR A 45 -16.13 40.09 14.86
N GLN A 46 -17.11 40.97 14.63
CA GLN A 46 -18.42 40.57 14.11
C GLN A 46 -18.32 39.77 12.80
N GLN A 47 -17.45 40.21 11.89
CA GLN A 47 -17.16 39.50 10.63
C GLN A 47 -16.57 38.10 10.88
N GLY A 48 -15.72 37.98 11.90
CA GLY A 48 -15.20 36.71 12.38
C GLY A 48 -16.27 35.76 12.93
N VAL A 49 -17.23 36.30 13.69
CA VAL A 49 -18.36 35.54 14.24
C VAL A 49 -19.28 35.05 13.11
N GLU A 50 -19.55 35.89 12.11
CA GLU A 50 -20.35 35.53 10.94
C GLU A 50 -19.68 34.44 10.10
N LEU A 51 -18.36 34.55 9.87
CA LEU A 51 -17.58 33.51 9.20
C LEU A 51 -17.66 32.19 9.97
N LEU A 52 -17.44 32.20 11.29
CA LEU A 52 -17.52 31.00 12.12
C LEU A 52 -18.92 30.35 12.08
N LYS A 53 -19.99 31.15 12.07
CA LYS A 53 -21.35 30.64 11.89
C LYS A 53 -21.53 30.00 10.52
N SER A 54 -21.09 30.67 9.45
CA SER A 54 -21.21 30.13 8.09
C SER A 54 -20.45 28.81 7.89
N ILE A 55 -19.28 28.65 8.52
CA ILE A 55 -18.51 27.40 8.49
C ILE A 55 -19.26 26.30 9.24
N ASN A 56 -19.76 26.57 10.45
CA ASN A 56 -20.52 25.59 11.22
C ASN A 56 -21.82 25.16 10.52
N ASP A 57 -22.53 26.10 9.88
CA ASP A 57 -23.75 25.82 9.13
C ASP A 57 -23.47 25.02 7.85
N SER A 58 -22.33 25.27 7.20
CA SER A 58 -21.85 24.48 6.06
C SER A 58 -21.47 23.06 6.48
N ASP A 59 -20.76 22.89 7.59
CA ASP A 59 -20.36 21.58 8.12
C ASP A 59 -21.59 20.76 8.57
N ALA A 60 -22.57 21.40 9.21
CA ALA A 60 -23.83 20.77 9.61
C ALA A 60 -24.71 20.38 8.40
N ASN A 61 -24.77 21.21 7.37
CA ASN A 61 -25.49 20.87 6.13
C ASN A 61 -24.80 19.78 5.31
N ASN A 62 -23.47 19.69 5.35
CA ASN A 62 -22.72 18.59 4.71
C ASN A 62 -22.93 17.25 5.41
N HIS A 63 -23.22 17.23 6.71
CA HIS A 63 -23.57 16.00 7.43
C HIS A 63 -25.02 15.55 7.19
N THR A 64 -25.89 16.43 6.69
CA THR A 64 -27.33 16.13 6.48
C THR A 64 -27.65 15.73 5.03
N ARG A 65 -26.86 16.18 4.05
CA ARG A 65 -26.96 15.68 2.66
C ARG A 65 -26.16 14.39 2.54
N GLN A 66 -26.86 13.26 2.54
CA GLN A 66 -26.27 11.95 2.23
C GLN A 66 -25.46 12.05 0.93
N SER A 67 -24.19 11.68 1.00
CA SER A 67 -23.28 11.83 -0.13
C SER A 67 -23.68 10.91 -1.28
N GLU A 68 -23.33 11.26 -2.52
CA GLU A 68 -23.54 10.40 -3.69
C GLU A 68 -22.95 8.99 -3.48
N ALA A 69 -21.81 8.91 -2.80
CA ALA A 69 -21.18 7.66 -2.43
C ALA A 69 -22.03 6.82 -1.47
N GLU A 70 -22.65 7.43 -0.45
CA GLU A 70 -23.51 6.72 0.51
C GLU A 70 -24.80 6.20 -0.13
N LEU A 71 -25.45 7.02 -0.97
CA LEU A 71 -26.60 6.59 -1.76
C LEU A 71 -26.23 5.43 -2.70
N PHE A 72 -25.03 5.48 -3.29
CA PHE A 72 -24.53 4.40 -4.13
C PHE A 72 -24.30 3.11 -3.33
N ILE A 73 -23.72 3.20 -2.13
CA ILE A 73 -23.51 2.05 -1.23
C ILE A 73 -24.85 1.38 -0.92
N GLU A 74 -25.86 2.15 -0.54
CA GLU A 74 -27.19 1.60 -0.22
C GLU A 74 -27.83 0.92 -1.43
N ARG A 75 -27.79 1.54 -2.61
CA ARG A 75 -28.28 0.94 -3.85
C ARG A 75 -27.56 -0.38 -4.17
N LEU A 76 -26.24 -0.41 -4.00
CA LEU A 76 -25.45 -1.60 -4.28
C LEU A 76 -25.76 -2.73 -3.28
N ILE A 77 -25.95 -2.41 -2.00
CA ILE A 77 -26.38 -3.38 -0.97
C ILE A 77 -27.79 -3.91 -1.30
N ALA A 78 -28.73 -3.01 -1.62
CA ALA A 78 -30.10 -3.38 -1.98
C ALA A 78 -30.17 -4.27 -3.23
N ALA A 79 -29.24 -4.08 -4.18
CA ALA A 79 -29.11 -4.90 -5.39
C ALA A 79 -28.41 -6.25 -5.16
N GLY A 80 -28.12 -6.63 -3.90
CA GLY A 80 -27.43 -7.88 -3.58
C GLY A 80 -25.92 -7.85 -3.83
N GLY A 81 -25.33 -6.66 -3.94
CA GLY A 81 -23.89 -6.46 -4.06
C GLY A 81 -23.35 -6.39 -5.49
N VAL A 82 -24.24 -6.40 -6.50
CA VAL A 82 -23.89 -6.18 -7.91
C VAL A 82 -24.88 -5.21 -8.54
N LEU A 83 -24.38 -4.20 -9.25
CA LEU A 83 -25.19 -3.18 -9.91
C LEU A 83 -24.61 -2.85 -11.29
N GLU A 84 -25.44 -2.88 -12.34
CA GLU A 84 -25.04 -2.37 -13.66
C GLU A 84 -24.86 -0.85 -13.58
N VAL A 85 -23.73 -0.35 -14.10
CA VAL A 85 -23.35 1.06 -14.05
C VAL A 85 -22.85 1.54 -15.40
N ASP A 86 -22.90 2.85 -15.62
CA ASP A 86 -22.21 3.47 -16.73
C ASP A 86 -20.69 3.36 -16.52
N GLY A 87 -19.97 3.04 -17.58
CA GLY A 87 -18.54 2.82 -17.50
C GLY A 87 -17.81 3.15 -18.79
N GLY A 88 -16.60 2.63 -18.90
CA GLY A 88 -15.69 2.92 -20.01
C GLY A 88 -14.89 4.19 -19.80
N TYR A 89 -14.08 4.53 -20.81
CA TYR A 89 -13.07 5.58 -20.71
C TYR A 89 -13.66 6.95 -20.32
N GLN A 90 -14.86 7.27 -20.81
CA GLN A 90 -15.54 8.54 -20.54
C GLN A 90 -15.94 8.70 -19.07
N HIS A 91 -16.18 7.59 -18.36
CA HIS A 91 -16.59 7.58 -16.96
C HIS A 91 -15.45 7.24 -16.00
N ALA A 92 -14.23 7.04 -16.50
CA ALA A 92 -13.09 6.59 -15.68
C ALA A 92 -12.82 7.54 -14.49
N ALA A 93 -12.75 8.85 -14.73
CA ALA A 93 -12.50 9.83 -13.67
C ALA A 93 -13.62 9.91 -12.63
N ALA A 94 -14.89 9.79 -13.07
CA ALA A 94 -16.04 9.78 -12.19
C ALA A 94 -16.06 8.51 -11.34
N ASN A 95 -15.79 7.36 -11.95
CA ASN A 95 -15.70 6.07 -11.28
C ASN A 95 -14.54 6.03 -10.27
N ASP A 96 -13.39 6.60 -10.60
CA ASP A 96 -12.25 6.72 -9.67
C ASP A 96 -12.56 7.66 -8.49
N ALA A 97 -13.32 8.73 -8.71
CA ALA A 97 -13.81 9.60 -7.63
C ALA A 97 -14.79 8.84 -6.73
N LEU A 98 -15.78 8.16 -7.32
CA LEU A 98 -16.76 7.36 -6.60
C LEU A 98 -16.10 6.27 -5.75
N ILE A 99 -15.15 5.51 -6.32
CA ILE A 99 -14.40 4.48 -5.58
C ILE A 99 -13.66 5.11 -4.40
N ARG A 100 -12.99 6.24 -4.59
CA ARG A 100 -12.28 6.93 -3.50
C ARG A 100 -13.21 7.41 -2.40
N ASP A 101 -14.39 7.90 -2.73
CA ASP A 101 -15.32 8.43 -1.73
C ASP A 101 -16.09 7.31 -1.01
N VAL A 102 -16.43 6.22 -1.71
CA VAL A 102 -16.94 4.98 -1.08
C VAL A 102 -15.92 4.42 -0.09
N MET A 103 -14.62 4.43 -0.44
CA MET A 103 -13.56 3.96 0.48
C MET A 103 -13.48 4.76 1.79
N LYS A 104 -13.85 6.04 1.77
CA LYS A 104 -13.87 6.91 2.95
C LYS A 104 -15.17 6.83 3.76
N SER A 105 -16.26 6.34 3.14
CA SER A 105 -17.57 6.28 3.78
C SER A 105 -17.60 5.29 4.95
N ALA A 106 -18.27 5.68 6.04
CA ALA A 106 -18.51 4.81 7.19
C ALA A 106 -19.55 3.71 6.91
N LEU A 107 -20.40 3.88 5.88
CA LEU A 107 -21.40 2.88 5.47
C LEU A 107 -20.80 1.73 4.65
N ARG A 108 -19.53 1.84 4.25
CA ARG A 108 -18.83 0.80 3.51
C ARG A 108 -18.75 -0.49 4.34
N PRO A 109 -19.18 -1.64 3.81
CA PRO A 109 -18.99 -2.92 4.49
C PRO A 109 -17.51 -3.20 4.76
N LYS A 110 -17.16 -3.50 6.02
CA LYS A 110 -15.77 -3.79 6.43
C LYS A 110 -15.21 -4.98 5.65
N GLY A 111 -13.99 -4.87 5.15
CA GLY A 111 -13.34 -5.95 4.38
C GLY A 111 -13.72 -5.96 2.90
N TYR A 112 -14.43 -4.93 2.43
CA TYR A 112 -14.84 -4.80 1.03
C TYR A 112 -14.48 -3.44 0.45
N LYS A 113 -14.23 -3.45 -0.87
CA LYS A 113 -14.07 -2.27 -1.71
C LYS A 113 -15.03 -2.33 -2.88
N LEU A 114 -15.35 -1.16 -3.42
CA LEU A 114 -16.05 -1.06 -4.69
C LEU A 114 -15.08 -1.40 -5.83
N GLU A 115 -15.51 -2.29 -6.72
CA GLU A 115 -14.82 -2.57 -7.98
C GLU A 115 -15.81 -2.41 -9.13
N ILE A 116 -15.43 -1.68 -10.18
CA ILE A 116 -16.22 -1.52 -11.40
C ILE A 116 -15.49 -2.27 -12.51
N THR A 117 -16.12 -3.30 -13.07
CA THR A 117 -15.51 -4.19 -14.06
C THR A 117 -16.34 -4.28 -15.34
N SER A 118 -15.68 -4.52 -16.47
CA SER A 118 -16.37 -4.78 -17.74
C SER A 118 -16.79 -6.25 -17.80
N VAL A 119 -18.09 -6.51 -17.93
CA VAL A 119 -18.69 -7.86 -18.00
C VAL A 119 -19.32 -8.17 -19.37
N GLY A 120 -19.47 -7.15 -20.23
CA GLY A 120 -20.03 -7.29 -21.58
C GLY A 120 -19.03 -7.75 -22.64
N SER A 121 -19.52 -8.00 -23.86
CA SER A 121 -18.65 -8.21 -25.01
C SER A 121 -17.96 -6.90 -25.41
N TRP A 122 -16.82 -6.97 -26.10
CA TRP A 122 -16.13 -5.76 -26.55
C TRP A 122 -16.99 -4.89 -27.50
N GLN A 123 -17.94 -5.50 -28.22
CA GLN A 123 -18.88 -4.80 -29.11
C GLN A 123 -20.04 -4.13 -28.36
N ARG A 124 -20.38 -4.62 -27.17
CA ARG A 124 -21.44 -4.08 -26.30
C ARG A 124 -20.92 -4.13 -24.85
N PRO A 125 -19.98 -3.24 -24.51
CA PRO A 125 -19.39 -3.24 -23.18
C PRO A 125 -20.49 -2.91 -22.16
N LYS A 126 -20.54 -3.72 -21.10
CA LYS A 126 -21.37 -3.51 -19.93
C LYS A 126 -20.46 -3.43 -18.74
N TYR A 127 -20.77 -2.56 -17.79
CA TYR A 127 -19.98 -2.39 -16.58
C TYR A 127 -20.82 -2.72 -15.36
N GLU A 128 -20.24 -3.48 -14.45
CA GLU A 128 -20.84 -3.85 -13.19
C GLU A 128 -19.99 -3.33 -12.04
N ALA A 129 -20.63 -2.60 -11.15
CA ALA A 129 -20.15 -2.30 -9.82
C ALA A 129 -20.42 -3.48 -8.90
N ARG A 130 -19.42 -3.92 -8.16
CA ARG A 130 -19.53 -5.03 -7.22
C ARG A 130 -18.69 -4.82 -5.97
N TRP A 131 -19.05 -5.52 -4.90
CA TRP A 131 -18.19 -5.66 -3.73
C TRP A 131 -17.08 -6.67 -4.00
N ALA A 132 -15.83 -6.20 -3.96
CA ALA A 132 -14.64 -7.04 -3.99
C ALA A 132 -13.99 -7.09 -2.60
N ARG A 133 -13.37 -8.20 -2.22
CA ARG A 133 -12.63 -8.30 -0.95
C ARG A 133 -11.50 -7.26 -0.90
N HIS A 134 -11.38 -6.62 0.26
CA HIS A 134 -10.34 -5.66 0.58
C HIS A 134 -9.62 -6.10 1.86
N PHE A 135 -8.68 -7.02 1.68
CA PHE A 135 -7.87 -7.62 2.75
C PHE A 135 -7.09 -6.64 3.63
N PRO A 136 -6.68 -5.43 3.17
CA PRO A 136 -6.07 -4.47 4.07
C PRO A 136 -6.94 -4.08 5.27
N ASP A 137 -8.27 -4.17 5.19
CA ASP A 137 -9.14 -3.89 6.36
C ASP A 137 -9.17 -5.04 7.39
N ASP A 138 -8.67 -6.22 7.01
CA ASP A 138 -8.62 -7.43 7.85
C ASP A 138 -7.27 -7.60 8.56
N VAL A 139 -6.27 -6.77 8.23
CA VAL A 139 -4.90 -6.90 8.74
C VAL A 139 -4.46 -5.60 9.40
N ASP A 140 -4.23 -5.67 10.71
CA ASP A 140 -3.72 -4.56 11.50
C ASP A 140 -2.20 -4.43 11.39
N GLU A 141 -1.71 -3.20 11.34
CA GLU A 141 -0.28 -2.91 11.37
C GLU A 141 0.26 -3.07 12.79
N ARG A 142 1.08 -4.10 12.99
CA ARG A 142 1.67 -4.43 14.30
C ARG A 142 3.13 -3.99 14.37
N PRO A 143 3.58 -3.34 15.46
CA PRO A 143 4.92 -2.80 15.57
C PRO A 143 6.00 -3.89 15.45
N VAL A 144 7.16 -3.51 14.93
CA VAL A 144 8.33 -4.38 14.81
C VAL A 144 9.45 -3.78 15.67
N PRO A 145 9.77 -4.37 16.83
CA PRO A 145 10.81 -3.82 17.70
C PRO A 145 12.18 -3.98 17.05
N ILE A 146 12.90 -2.87 16.89
CA ILE A 146 14.26 -2.86 16.35
C ILE A 146 15.23 -2.66 17.51
N PRO A 147 16.12 -3.62 17.80
CA PRO A 147 17.12 -3.45 18.84
C PRO A 147 18.23 -2.48 18.41
N ASP A 148 18.67 -1.61 19.33
CA ASP A 148 19.76 -0.66 19.08
C ASP A 148 21.08 -1.37 18.70
N SER A 149 21.33 -2.50 19.35
CA SER A 149 22.47 -3.38 19.08
C SER A 149 22.06 -4.84 19.09
N VAL A 150 22.73 -5.64 18.26
CA VAL A 150 22.44 -7.06 18.08
C VAL A 150 23.68 -7.87 18.43
N GLY A 151 23.68 -8.50 19.61
CA GLY A 151 24.76 -9.39 20.02
C GLY A 151 24.83 -10.65 19.15
N LYS A 152 23.70 -11.35 18.99
CA LYS A 152 23.58 -12.54 18.13
C LYS A 152 22.51 -12.32 17.07
N HIS A 153 22.94 -12.22 15.81
CA HIS A 153 22.02 -12.02 14.68
C HIS A 153 21.21 -13.30 14.40
N HIS A 154 19.98 -13.11 13.91
CA HIS A 154 19.18 -14.20 13.35
C HIS A 154 19.96 -14.88 12.21
N PRO A 155 19.89 -16.22 12.04
CA PRO A 155 20.68 -16.93 11.03
C PRO A 155 20.65 -16.30 9.63
N VAL A 156 19.48 -15.91 9.13
CA VAL A 156 19.35 -15.27 7.81
C VAL A 156 20.04 -13.90 7.73
N ALA A 157 19.92 -13.09 8.78
CA ALA A 157 20.54 -11.77 8.87
C ALA A 157 22.06 -11.86 9.01
N LYS A 158 22.55 -12.92 9.68
CA LYS A 158 23.98 -13.24 9.74
C LYS A 158 24.53 -13.56 8.36
N VAL A 159 23.85 -14.42 7.60
CA VAL A 159 24.28 -14.78 6.24
C VAL A 159 24.32 -13.54 5.33
N PHE A 160 23.30 -12.68 5.37
CA PHE A 160 23.31 -11.42 4.64
C PHE A 160 24.52 -10.54 5.00
N ARG A 161 24.80 -10.39 6.30
CA ARG A 161 25.94 -9.61 6.81
C ARG A 161 27.27 -10.15 6.30
N ASP A 162 27.40 -11.46 6.15
CA ASP A 162 28.64 -12.12 5.72
C ASP A 162 28.83 -12.09 4.19
N CYS A 163 27.73 -12.16 3.40
CA CYS A 163 27.78 -12.20 1.93
C CYS A 163 27.87 -10.81 1.26
N THR A 164 27.55 -9.73 1.97
CA THR A 164 27.77 -8.31 1.60
C THR A 164 27.43 -7.91 0.15
N SER A 165 26.31 -8.36 -0.42
CA SER A 165 25.87 -7.95 -1.75
C SER A 165 24.85 -6.81 -1.71
N GLY A 166 25.08 -5.74 -2.45
CA GLY A 166 24.07 -4.69 -2.71
C GLY A 166 23.96 -3.57 -1.66
N VAL A 167 24.77 -3.58 -0.60
CA VAL A 167 24.86 -2.51 0.41
C VAL A 167 26.33 -2.21 0.71
N SER A 168 26.68 -0.94 0.88
CA SER A 168 28.03 -0.51 1.24
C SER A 168 28.43 -0.99 2.63
N LYS A 169 29.72 -1.29 2.83
CA LYS A 169 30.28 -1.82 4.08
C LYS A 169 29.84 -1.03 5.33
N GLU A 170 29.75 0.30 5.22
CA GLU A 170 29.33 1.20 6.30
C GLU A 170 27.87 0.99 6.75
N HIS A 171 27.01 0.54 5.85
CA HIS A 171 25.56 0.41 6.09
C HIS A 171 25.09 -1.04 6.26
N VAL A 172 25.97 -2.02 6.05
CA VAL A 172 25.69 -3.45 6.25
C VAL A 172 25.23 -3.74 7.68
N ALA A 173 25.84 -3.10 8.68
CA ALA A 173 25.44 -3.29 10.08
C ALA A 173 23.98 -2.85 10.31
N ARG A 174 23.57 -1.69 9.78
CA ARG A 174 22.18 -1.22 9.88
C ARG A 174 21.23 -2.14 9.13
N ALA A 175 21.57 -2.50 7.89
CA ALA A 175 20.76 -3.42 7.09
C ALA A 175 20.56 -4.78 7.77
N ALA A 176 21.62 -5.36 8.33
CA ALA A 176 21.55 -6.62 9.06
C ALA A 176 20.71 -6.52 10.34
N ARG A 177 20.73 -5.39 11.06
CA ARG A 177 19.82 -5.16 12.20
C ARG A 177 18.35 -5.13 11.77
N LEU A 178 18.03 -4.46 10.66
CA LEU A 178 16.66 -4.42 10.12
C LEU A 178 16.16 -5.82 9.72
N LEU A 179 16.99 -6.59 9.01
CA LEU A 179 16.68 -7.97 8.67
C LEU A 179 16.54 -8.86 9.90
N HIS A 180 17.35 -8.64 10.93
CA HIS A 180 17.23 -9.35 12.20
C HIS A 180 15.92 -9.03 12.93
N ALA A 181 15.54 -7.76 13.03
CA ALA A 181 14.29 -7.33 13.64
C ALA A 181 13.09 -7.95 12.90
N LEU A 182 13.09 -7.87 11.57
CA LEU A 182 12.06 -8.46 10.73
C LEU A 182 11.97 -9.98 10.90
N ALA A 183 13.10 -10.68 10.88
CA ALA A 183 13.15 -12.13 11.06
C ALA A 183 12.67 -12.55 12.45
N THR A 184 13.13 -11.87 13.50
CA THR A 184 12.78 -12.19 14.89
C THR A 184 11.30 -11.99 15.13
N GLU A 185 10.75 -10.88 14.66
CA GLU A 185 9.32 -10.59 14.77
C GLU A 185 8.49 -11.57 13.94
N SER A 186 8.93 -11.92 12.72
CA SER A 186 8.25 -12.92 11.89
C SER A 186 8.18 -14.27 12.58
N THR A 187 9.29 -14.74 13.16
CA THR A 187 9.31 -15.98 13.96
C THR A 187 8.42 -15.85 15.20
N GLY A 188 8.43 -14.69 15.87
CA GLY A 188 7.54 -14.42 17.01
C GLY A 188 6.05 -14.48 16.66
N ARG A 189 5.69 -14.14 15.43
CA ARG A 189 4.32 -14.28 14.88
C ARG A 189 4.00 -15.69 14.36
N GLY A 190 4.94 -16.64 14.45
CA GLY A 190 4.78 -18.01 13.97
C GLY A 190 5.04 -18.19 12.47
N TYR A 191 5.66 -17.21 11.81
CA TYR A 191 6.01 -17.30 10.39
C TYR A 191 7.36 -18.00 10.22
N GLU A 192 7.49 -18.76 9.13
CA GLU A 192 8.75 -19.42 8.81
C GLU A 192 9.67 -18.43 8.10
N VAL A 193 10.93 -18.34 8.55
CA VAL A 193 11.94 -17.44 8.00
C VAL A 193 13.11 -18.24 7.47
N THR A 194 13.37 -18.15 6.17
CA THR A 194 14.42 -18.92 5.48
C THR A 194 15.25 -18.05 4.54
N LEU A 195 16.30 -18.63 3.96
CA LEU A 195 17.05 -18.00 2.88
C LEU A 195 16.37 -18.29 1.53
N PRO A 196 16.19 -17.31 0.64
CA PRO A 196 15.52 -17.53 -0.65
C PRO A 196 16.20 -18.61 -1.52
N SER A 197 17.52 -18.75 -1.41
CA SER A 197 18.28 -19.82 -2.08
C SER A 197 17.92 -21.24 -1.64
N SER A 198 17.31 -21.41 -0.46
CA SER A 198 16.76 -22.71 -0.01
C SER A 198 15.38 -23.03 -0.60
N HIS A 199 14.70 -22.06 -1.21
CA HIS A 199 13.37 -22.26 -1.79
C HIS A 199 13.45 -22.45 -3.31
N LYS A 200 13.10 -23.65 -3.78
CA LYS A 200 13.00 -23.95 -5.21
C LYS A 200 11.59 -23.62 -5.68
N ARG A 201 11.44 -22.79 -6.73
CA ARG A 201 10.17 -22.72 -7.46
C ARG A 201 9.94 -24.04 -8.18
N THR A 202 8.89 -24.76 -7.78
CA THR A 202 8.50 -26.05 -8.37
C THR A 202 7.70 -25.89 -9.67
N ASP A 203 7.21 -24.69 -9.96
CA ASP A 203 6.26 -24.39 -11.06
C ASP A 203 6.92 -23.95 -12.39
N THR A 204 8.22 -24.20 -12.58
CA THR A 204 8.91 -23.87 -13.84
C THR A 204 9.65 -25.08 -14.39
N ARG A 205 9.66 -25.25 -15.73
CA ARG A 205 10.39 -26.32 -16.46
C ARG A 205 11.88 -26.43 -16.08
N ARG A 206 12.43 -25.44 -15.39
CA ARG A 206 13.71 -25.49 -14.67
C ARG A 206 13.50 -24.95 -13.25
N PRO A 207 13.98 -25.61 -12.19
CA PRO A 207 13.93 -25.06 -10.83
C PRO A 207 14.65 -23.71 -10.81
N THR A 208 13.95 -22.63 -10.48
CA THR A 208 14.57 -21.34 -10.22
C THR A 208 14.57 -21.11 -8.72
N THR A 209 15.73 -20.80 -8.13
CA THR A 209 15.81 -20.36 -6.74
C THR A 209 15.07 -19.03 -6.62
N LEU A 210 14.37 -18.81 -5.51
CA LEU A 210 13.87 -17.48 -5.21
C LEU A 210 15.07 -16.55 -5.01
N ASP A 211 15.07 -15.40 -5.67
CA ASP A 211 16.10 -14.37 -5.49
C ASP A 211 15.72 -13.48 -4.30
N GLY A 212 16.66 -13.26 -3.39
CA GLY A 212 16.52 -12.34 -2.26
C GLY A 212 17.48 -12.67 -1.11
N ASP A 213 17.39 -11.87 -0.06
CA ASP A 213 18.23 -11.97 1.15
C ASP A 213 17.53 -12.69 2.30
N ILE A 214 16.20 -12.63 2.34
CA ILE A 214 15.33 -13.29 3.33
C ILE A 214 14.03 -13.71 2.65
N ALA A 215 13.45 -14.85 3.03
CA ALA A 215 12.11 -15.27 2.65
C ALA A 215 11.26 -15.47 3.91
N ILE A 216 10.04 -14.93 3.89
CA ILE A 216 9.05 -15.12 4.95
C ILE A 216 7.91 -15.95 4.36
N THR A 217 7.55 -17.03 5.04
CA THR A 217 6.48 -17.94 4.63
C THR A 217 5.36 -17.94 5.65
N ILE A 218 4.14 -17.69 5.17
CA ILE A 218 2.90 -17.76 5.93
C ILE A 218 1.99 -18.78 5.25
N GLY A 219 1.74 -19.91 5.92
CA GLY A 219 1.04 -21.04 5.34
C GLY A 219 1.70 -21.49 4.03
N THR A 220 1.05 -21.20 2.91
CA THR A 220 1.49 -21.58 1.57
C THR A 220 2.05 -20.43 0.73
N THR A 221 2.14 -19.24 1.32
CA THR A 221 2.61 -18.03 0.65
C THR A 221 4.02 -17.70 1.12
N THR A 222 4.97 -17.77 0.18
CA THR A 222 6.37 -17.41 0.41
C THR A 222 6.66 -16.07 -0.26
N VAL A 223 7.04 -15.06 0.52
CA VAL A 223 7.44 -13.75 0.02
C VAL A 223 8.94 -13.54 0.22
N PRO A 224 9.74 -13.61 -0.86
CA PRO A 224 11.14 -13.23 -0.81
C PRO A 224 11.32 -11.71 -0.78
N LEU A 225 12.30 -11.26 -0.01
CA LEU A 225 12.65 -9.86 0.17
C LEU A 225 14.12 -9.64 -0.17
N SER A 226 14.43 -8.52 -0.82
CA SER A 226 15.81 -8.13 -1.14
C SER A 226 16.13 -6.77 -0.54
N MET A 227 17.21 -6.72 0.22
CA MET A 227 17.80 -5.53 0.80
C MET A 227 18.83 -4.95 -0.17
N ARG A 228 18.72 -3.67 -0.49
CA ARG A 228 19.69 -2.95 -1.32
C ARG A 228 19.89 -1.54 -0.82
N GLU A 229 21.02 -0.97 -1.16
CA GLU A 229 21.27 0.45 -1.01
C GLU A 229 20.94 1.19 -2.30
N LEU A 230 20.23 2.30 -2.16
CA LEU A 230 19.90 3.17 -3.27
C LEU A 230 21.13 4.02 -3.61
N PRO A 231 21.64 3.96 -4.85
CA PRO A 231 22.64 4.91 -5.30
C PRO A 231 22.02 6.32 -5.37
N PRO A 232 22.84 7.38 -5.42
CA PRO A 232 22.32 8.70 -5.76
C PRO A 232 21.77 8.67 -7.20
N ASN A 233 20.88 9.60 -7.53
CA ASN A 233 20.46 9.79 -8.91
C ASN A 233 21.68 10.23 -9.74
N GLY A 234 22.24 9.32 -10.55
CA GLY A 234 23.35 9.62 -11.45
C GLY A 234 24.72 9.67 -10.76
N GLY A 235 25.24 8.52 -10.35
CA GLY A 235 26.68 8.39 -10.02
C GLY A 235 27.56 8.75 -11.23
N ALA A 236 28.85 9.01 -10.98
CA ALA A 236 29.79 9.32 -12.06
C ALA A 236 29.74 8.22 -13.12
N ALA A 237 29.58 8.63 -14.39
CA ALA A 237 29.60 7.71 -15.51
C ALA A 237 30.99 7.08 -15.59
N ARG A 238 31.08 5.75 -15.48
CA ARG A 238 32.33 5.05 -15.79
C ARG A 238 32.58 5.12 -17.29
N PRO A 239 33.85 5.04 -17.71
CA PRO A 239 34.19 4.83 -19.10
C PRO A 239 33.40 3.66 -19.66
N TYR A 240 33.01 3.82 -20.91
CA TYR A 240 32.22 2.86 -21.62
C TYR A 240 32.94 1.49 -21.69
N ILE A 241 32.36 0.42 -21.10
CA ILE A 241 32.95 -0.93 -21.14
C ILE A 241 32.22 -1.78 -22.19
N PRO A 242 32.88 -2.17 -23.30
CA PRO A 242 32.33 -3.10 -24.28
C PRO A 242 31.96 -4.43 -23.62
N LYS A 243 30.67 -4.79 -23.62
CA LYS A 243 30.22 -6.12 -23.18
C LYS A 243 29.76 -6.92 -24.39
N TYR A 244 30.46 -8.02 -24.67
CA TYR A 244 30.04 -8.96 -25.69
C TYR A 244 28.80 -9.75 -25.23
N ASN A 245 27.75 -9.72 -26.04
CA ASN A 245 26.55 -10.53 -25.84
C ASN A 245 26.61 -11.77 -26.75
N PRO A 246 26.91 -12.96 -26.20
CA PRO A 246 27.08 -14.16 -27.02
C PRO A 246 25.78 -14.66 -27.66
N ARG A 247 24.60 -14.28 -27.12
CA ARG A 247 23.30 -14.70 -27.69
C ARG A 247 23.00 -14.05 -29.03
N ASN A 248 23.41 -12.80 -29.19
CA ASN A 248 23.15 -12.02 -30.41
C ASN A 248 24.45 -11.59 -31.11
N GLN A 249 25.58 -12.18 -30.71
CA GLN A 249 26.92 -11.92 -31.25
C GLN A 249 27.28 -10.42 -31.38
N SER A 250 26.80 -9.59 -30.45
CA SER A 250 26.91 -8.12 -30.55
C SER A 250 27.66 -7.52 -29.37
N TRP A 251 28.40 -6.44 -29.63
CA TRP A 251 29.01 -5.62 -28.58
C TRP A 251 28.00 -4.60 -28.10
N THR A 252 27.64 -4.67 -26.82
CA THR A 252 26.67 -3.74 -26.23
C THR A 252 27.35 -2.74 -25.31
N LEU A 253 27.15 -1.48 -25.68
CA LEU A 253 26.76 -0.33 -24.88
C LEU A 253 26.53 -0.38 -23.32
N VAL A 254 27.21 -1.13 -22.43
CA VAL A 254 26.94 -1.01 -20.97
C VAL A 254 27.50 0.29 -20.34
N ASN A 255 26.62 1.26 -20.05
CA ASN A 255 26.91 2.34 -19.11
C ASN A 255 26.96 1.77 -17.69
N ASN A 256 28.15 1.72 -17.10
CA ASN A 256 28.29 1.52 -15.66
C ASN A 256 28.41 2.87 -14.97
N THR A 257 27.76 3.04 -13.82
CA THR A 257 28.04 4.17 -12.93
C THR A 257 28.82 3.64 -11.74
N ASP A 258 29.73 4.45 -11.18
CA ASP A 258 30.30 4.13 -9.88
C ASP A 258 29.18 4.11 -8.84
N PHE A 259 29.11 3.02 -8.07
CA PHE A 259 28.20 2.97 -6.93
C PHE A 259 28.73 3.91 -5.85
N VAL A 260 28.00 4.99 -5.61
CA VAL A 260 28.27 5.93 -4.53
C VAL A 260 27.35 5.59 -3.37
N SER A 261 27.95 5.28 -2.22
CA SER A 261 27.22 5.05 -0.97
C SER A 261 26.38 6.28 -0.60
N THR A 262 25.09 6.09 -0.34
CA THR A 262 24.20 7.14 0.17
C THR A 262 23.65 6.83 1.57
N GLY A 263 23.81 5.59 2.03
CA GLY A 263 23.20 5.08 3.26
C GLY A 263 21.69 4.90 3.21
N ARG A 264 21.06 5.17 2.07
CA ARG A 264 19.62 4.99 1.90
C ARG A 264 19.33 3.54 1.54
N LEU A 265 18.75 2.82 2.48
CA LEU A 265 18.36 1.43 2.32
C LEU A 265 16.98 1.32 1.67
N GLN A 266 16.79 0.25 0.90
CA GLN A 266 15.53 -0.15 0.30
C GLN A 266 15.36 -1.66 0.47
N LEU A 267 14.14 -2.06 0.79
CA LEU A 267 13.70 -3.43 0.87
C LEU A 267 12.60 -3.64 -0.17
N ASP A 268 12.86 -4.55 -1.11
CA ASP A 268 11.98 -4.91 -2.22
C ASP A 268 11.32 -6.27 -1.96
N LEU A 269 10.00 -6.37 -2.13
CA LEU A 269 9.29 -7.64 -2.24
C LEU A 269 9.52 -8.16 -3.67
N THR A 270 10.25 -9.28 -3.83
CA THR A 270 10.80 -9.69 -5.14
C THR A 270 9.85 -10.56 -5.97
N GLN A 271 8.60 -10.77 -5.55
CA GLN A 271 7.65 -11.60 -6.28
C GLN A 271 7.13 -10.88 -7.55
N LYS A 272 7.66 -11.27 -8.71
CA LYS A 272 7.49 -10.61 -10.04
C LYS A 272 6.10 -10.75 -10.71
N TYR A 273 5.03 -11.05 -9.98
CA TYR A 273 3.71 -11.27 -10.58
C TYR A 273 2.80 -10.05 -10.42
N SER A 274 2.54 -9.36 -11.54
CA SER A 274 1.54 -8.29 -11.74
C SER A 274 1.36 -7.33 -10.57
N THR A 275 2.13 -6.24 -10.60
CA THR A 275 1.99 -5.03 -9.80
C THR A 275 0.63 -4.38 -10.02
N ASN A 276 -0.40 -4.83 -9.30
CA ASN A 276 -1.71 -4.14 -9.24
C ASN A 276 -1.61 -2.86 -8.39
N GLY A 277 -0.63 -1.99 -8.68
CA GLY A 277 -0.41 -0.71 -7.99
C GLY A 277 0.09 -0.81 -6.54
N ARG A 278 0.63 -1.97 -6.13
CA ARG A 278 1.05 -2.19 -4.74
C ARG A 278 2.40 -1.60 -4.40
N GLN A 279 2.56 -1.32 -3.10
CA GLN A 279 3.84 -0.95 -2.53
C GLN A 279 4.71 -2.20 -2.37
N GLU A 280 5.55 -2.45 -3.35
CA GLU A 280 6.56 -3.53 -3.30
C GLU A 280 7.90 -3.04 -2.76
N ARG A 281 8.09 -1.72 -2.66
CA ARG A 281 9.36 -1.09 -2.35
C ARG A 281 9.20 -0.19 -1.15
N PHE A 282 9.96 -0.50 -0.11
CA PHE A 282 10.03 0.27 1.11
C PHE A 282 11.44 0.81 1.21
N ARG A 283 11.61 2.12 1.40
CA ARG A 283 12.93 2.76 1.30
C ARG A 283 13.07 3.94 2.24
N ASP A 284 14.32 4.25 2.56
CA ASP A 284 14.67 5.50 3.20
C ASP A 284 14.31 6.67 2.27
N GLY A 285 13.46 7.54 2.78
CA GLY A 285 13.03 8.78 2.16
C GLY A 285 13.22 9.98 3.10
N LYS A 286 12.86 11.16 2.59
CA LYS A 286 12.93 12.39 3.39
C LYS A 286 11.95 12.41 4.56
N ARG A 287 10.84 11.65 4.46
CA ARG A 287 9.72 11.66 5.40
C ARG A 287 9.60 10.39 6.24
N GLN A 288 10.26 9.31 5.84
CA GLN A 288 10.18 7.99 6.49
C GLN A 288 11.49 7.26 6.30
N GLN A 289 12.00 6.67 7.38
CA GLN A 289 13.12 5.72 7.35
C GLN A 289 12.57 4.30 7.20
N LEU A 290 13.37 3.41 6.61
CA LEU A 290 13.04 2.01 6.41
C LEU A 290 12.69 1.31 7.75
N ASP A 291 13.35 1.72 8.83
CA ASP A 291 13.12 1.29 10.21
C ASP A 291 11.64 1.44 10.60
N ALA A 292 11.03 2.59 10.28
CA ALA A 292 9.62 2.87 10.55
C ALA A 292 8.65 2.21 9.56
N ALA A 293 9.17 1.59 8.49
CA ALA A 293 8.37 0.91 7.47
C ALA A 293 8.27 -0.60 7.67
N LEU A 294 9.04 -1.18 8.61
CA LEU A 294 9.00 -2.62 8.89
C LEU A 294 7.60 -3.16 9.27
N PRO A 295 6.79 -2.47 10.08
CA PRO A 295 5.42 -2.91 10.37
C PRO A 295 4.56 -3.05 9.10
N GLY A 296 4.62 -2.05 8.22
CA GLY A 296 3.94 -2.06 6.92
C GLY A 296 4.40 -3.18 5.99
N ILE A 297 5.68 -3.57 6.03
CA ILE A 297 6.21 -4.70 5.26
C ILE A 297 5.57 -6.01 5.71
N LEU A 298 5.54 -6.30 7.01
CA LEU A 298 4.92 -7.54 7.52
C LEU A 298 3.41 -7.56 7.24
N ARG A 299 2.75 -6.42 7.42
CA ARG A 299 1.33 -6.27 7.07
C ARG A 299 1.07 -6.57 5.59
N GLU A 300 1.90 -6.11 4.68
CA GLU A 300 1.77 -6.41 3.25
C GLU A 300 1.93 -7.91 2.95
N ILE A 301 2.87 -8.60 3.62
CA ILE A 301 3.04 -10.06 3.47
C ILE A 301 1.81 -10.82 3.96
N GLU A 302 1.22 -10.39 5.07
CA GLU A 302 -0.03 -10.96 5.62
C GLU A 302 -1.21 -10.73 4.66
N ILE A 303 -1.32 -9.54 4.06
CA ILE A 303 -2.32 -9.23 3.03
C ILE A 303 -2.15 -10.15 1.80
N GLN A 304 -0.91 -10.33 1.32
CA GLN A 304 -0.63 -11.23 0.20
C GLN A 304 -0.99 -12.68 0.49
N HIS A 305 -0.76 -13.14 1.73
CA HIS A 305 -1.17 -14.47 2.16
C HIS A 305 -2.70 -14.64 2.06
N LEU A 306 -3.48 -13.74 2.66
CA LEU A 306 -4.96 -13.82 2.62
C LEU A 306 -5.52 -13.81 1.20
N GLU A 307 -4.92 -13.02 0.32
CA GLU A 307 -5.32 -12.99 -1.08
C GLU A 307 -4.99 -14.25 -1.86
N ASN A 308 -3.83 -14.85 -1.60
CA ASN A 308 -3.44 -16.09 -2.25
C ASN A 308 -4.36 -17.22 -1.80
N GLU A 309 -4.68 -17.31 -0.50
CA GLU A 309 -5.66 -18.25 0.03
C GLU A 309 -7.05 -18.02 -0.60
N TRP A 310 -7.52 -16.77 -0.66
CA TRP A 310 -8.78 -16.44 -1.32
C TRP A 310 -8.81 -16.81 -2.80
N LYS A 311 -7.76 -16.49 -3.56
CA LYS A 311 -7.66 -16.82 -4.98
C LYS A 311 -7.69 -18.33 -5.21
N ARG A 312 -7.01 -19.11 -4.38
CA ARG A 312 -7.01 -20.58 -4.45
C ARG A 312 -8.39 -21.13 -4.17
N GLU A 313 -9.06 -20.61 -3.15
CA GLU A 313 -10.43 -21.03 -2.83
C GLU A 313 -11.41 -20.68 -3.97
N GLN A 314 -11.32 -19.47 -4.54
CA GLN A 314 -12.13 -19.09 -5.70
C GLN A 314 -11.83 -19.95 -6.94
N ALA A 315 -10.56 -20.30 -7.17
CA ALA A 315 -10.18 -21.21 -8.26
C ALA A 315 -10.80 -22.60 -8.05
N ARG A 316 -10.70 -23.16 -6.83
CA ARG A 316 -11.30 -24.45 -6.45
C ARG A 316 -12.81 -24.45 -6.70
N LEU A 317 -13.52 -23.42 -6.22
CA LEU A 317 -14.97 -23.29 -6.43
C LEU A 317 -15.33 -23.20 -7.91
N LYS A 318 -14.56 -22.45 -8.70
CA LYS A 318 -14.78 -22.32 -10.14
C LYS A 318 -14.51 -23.63 -10.90
N GLU A 319 -13.47 -24.37 -10.51
CA GLU A 319 -13.15 -25.68 -11.06
C GLU A 319 -14.29 -26.67 -10.77
N GLU A 320 -14.79 -26.71 -9.53
CA GLU A 320 -15.94 -27.53 -9.14
C GLU A 320 -17.20 -27.18 -9.93
N GLU A 321 -17.49 -25.89 -10.12
CA GLU A 321 -18.64 -25.45 -10.90
C GLU A 321 -18.49 -25.83 -12.39
N THR A 322 -17.29 -25.64 -12.94
CA THR A 322 -16.97 -25.99 -14.33
C THR A 322 -17.11 -27.49 -14.55
N GLN A 323 -16.62 -28.30 -13.60
CA GLN A 323 -16.74 -29.76 -13.62
C GLN A 323 -18.21 -30.19 -13.61
N ARG A 324 -19.03 -29.63 -12.69
CA ARG A 324 -20.48 -29.92 -12.64
C ARG A 324 -21.19 -29.55 -13.95
N ARG A 325 -20.86 -28.40 -14.54
CA ARG A 325 -21.42 -27.97 -15.82
C ARG A 325 -21.01 -28.91 -16.96
N TRP A 326 -19.75 -29.36 -16.98
CA TRP A 326 -19.25 -30.33 -17.95
C TRP A 326 -19.93 -31.70 -17.81
N GLU A 327 -20.06 -32.23 -16.60
CA GLU A 327 -20.75 -33.49 -16.33
C GLU A 327 -22.24 -33.44 -16.74
N ALA A 328 -22.93 -32.33 -16.44
CA ALA A 328 -24.30 -32.12 -16.86
C ALA A 328 -24.43 -32.04 -18.39
N ALA A 329 -23.51 -31.37 -19.07
CA ALA A 329 -23.47 -31.30 -20.53
C ALA A 329 -23.20 -32.68 -21.17
N MET A 330 -22.25 -33.44 -20.63
CA MET A 330 -21.93 -34.80 -21.07
C MET A 330 -23.11 -35.77 -20.87
N LYS A 331 -23.83 -35.65 -19.74
CA LYS A 331 -25.04 -36.44 -19.49
C LYS A 331 -26.13 -36.12 -20.50
N ARG A 332 -26.35 -34.84 -20.83
CA ARG A 332 -27.31 -34.40 -21.85
C ARG A 332 -26.92 -34.92 -23.25
N ALA A 333 -25.64 -34.80 -23.63
CA ALA A 333 -25.14 -35.31 -24.90
C ALA A 333 -25.30 -36.83 -25.01
N ARG A 334 -25.04 -37.57 -23.93
CA ARG A 334 -25.20 -39.03 -23.91
C ARG A 334 -26.65 -39.47 -24.06
N ILE A 335 -27.60 -38.75 -23.47
CA ILE A 335 -29.05 -39.00 -23.65
C ILE A 335 -29.45 -38.71 -25.10
N GLN A 336 -28.94 -37.64 -25.70
CA GLN A 336 -29.28 -37.25 -27.07
C GLN A 336 -28.76 -38.25 -28.12
N ILE A 337 -27.62 -38.89 -27.86
CA ILE A 337 -27.07 -39.96 -28.72
C ILE A 337 -27.85 -41.28 -28.57
N LEU A 338 -28.50 -41.52 -27.42
CA LEU A 338 -29.22 -42.78 -27.16
C LEU A 338 -30.68 -42.77 -27.64
N VAL A 339 -31.22 -41.59 -27.97
CA VAL A 339 -32.62 -41.38 -28.37
C VAL A 339 -32.73 -40.97 -29.86
N GLY A 340 -31.61 -40.67 -30.52
CA GLY A 340 -31.54 -40.38 -31.96
C GLY A 340 -30.97 -41.55 -32.74
#